data_AF-A0AAP5J7B8-F1
#
_entry.id   AF-A0AAP5J7B8-F1
#
_cell.length_a   1.000
_cell.length_b   1.000
_cell.length_c   1.000
_cell.angle_alpha   90.00
_cell.angle_beta   90.00
_cell.angle_gamma   90.00
#
_symmetry.space_group_name_H-M   'P 1'
#
loop_
_entity.id
_entity.type
_entity.pdbx_description
1 polymer ?
#
loop_
_entity_poly.entity_id
_entity_poly.type
_entity_poly.pdbx_seq_one_letter_code
_entity_poly.pdbx_strand_id
1 'polypeptide(L)'
;MILTSLVSVAILGTGFFASQPTFVRASEEAAEKASAEADAQKEFLANYDEALEVTVKELEKADTKNNPELEAQKQKTIEALKAASAETRAKIVEGFKNGLTAKQAEKIIDEANKKASEEAAEKASAEADAQKEFLANYDEALEVTVKELEKADTKNNPELEAQKQKTIEALKAASAETRAKIVEGFKNGLTAKQAEKIIDEANKKASEEAAEKASA
;
A
#
# COMPACT_ATOMS: atom_id res chain seq x y z
N MET A 1 -25.81 -80.37 9.32
CA MET A 1 -24.87 -80.80 8.25
C MET A 1 -23.60 -81.28 8.93
N ILE A 2 -23.40 -82.60 8.93
CA ILE A 2 -22.10 -83.21 9.25
C ILE A 2 -21.25 -83.07 8.00
N LEU A 3 -20.00 -82.66 8.14
CA LEU A 3 -18.86 -83.21 7.40
C LEU A 3 -17.57 -82.65 8.01
N THR A 4 -17.06 -83.39 8.97
CA THR A 4 -15.63 -83.49 9.25
C THR A 4 -14.92 -84.03 8.01
N SER A 5 -13.79 -83.43 7.65
CA SER A 5 -12.71 -84.17 6.98
C SER A 5 -11.36 -83.56 7.35
N LEU A 6 -10.63 -84.33 8.14
CA LEU A 6 -9.20 -84.24 8.37
C LEU A 6 -8.47 -84.74 7.12
N VAL A 7 -7.53 -83.96 6.59
CA VAL A 7 -6.34 -84.50 5.91
C VAL A 7 -5.13 -83.73 6.42
N SER A 8 -4.28 -84.44 7.17
CA SER A 8 -2.91 -84.09 7.45
C SER A 8 -1.98 -84.53 6.31
N VAL A 9 -0.79 -83.92 6.30
CA VAL A 9 0.53 -84.40 5.83
C VAL A 9 1.14 -83.62 4.64
N ALA A 10 1.99 -82.68 5.04
CA ALA A 10 3.39 -82.42 4.64
C ALA A 10 3.85 -82.59 3.18
N ILE A 11 4.69 -81.65 2.72
CA ILE A 11 6.13 -81.87 2.46
C ILE A 11 6.86 -80.54 2.33
N LEU A 12 8.01 -80.48 3.00
CA LEU A 12 9.05 -79.47 2.96
C LEU A 12 9.47 -79.11 1.53
N GLY A 13 9.43 -77.83 1.22
CA GLY A 13 10.16 -77.23 0.09
C GLY A 13 10.90 -76.01 0.59
N THR A 14 12.10 -76.22 1.13
CA THR A 14 13.09 -75.15 1.35
C THR A 14 13.52 -74.63 -0.01
N GLY A 15 12.83 -73.61 -0.51
CA GLY A 15 13.15 -72.88 -1.72
C GLY A 15 12.88 -71.41 -1.48
N PHE A 16 13.92 -70.71 -1.03
CA PHE A 16 13.97 -69.26 -0.88
C PHE A 16 13.62 -68.58 -2.22
N PHE A 17 12.35 -68.23 -2.42
CA PHE A 17 12.00 -67.15 -3.33
C PHE A 17 12.21 -65.87 -2.53
N ALA A 18 13.16 -65.05 -2.97
CA ALA A 18 13.35 -63.70 -2.48
C ALA A 18 12.04 -62.92 -2.68
N SER A 19 11.21 -62.89 -1.63
CA SER A 19 10.14 -61.91 -1.48
C SER A 19 10.82 -60.56 -1.43
N GLN A 20 10.82 -59.83 -2.55
CA GLN A 20 11.23 -58.45 -2.52
C GLN A 20 10.30 -57.69 -1.57
N PRO A 21 10.84 -56.85 -0.67
CA PRO A 21 10.05 -56.24 0.36
C PRO A 21 9.13 -55.20 -0.26
N THR A 22 7.82 -55.29 0.00
CA THR A 22 6.82 -54.25 -0.30
C THR A 22 7.16 -52.89 0.35
N PHE A 23 8.16 -52.84 1.24
CA PHE A 23 8.76 -51.63 1.79
C PHE A 23 9.50 -50.75 0.76
N VAL A 24 10.06 -51.32 -0.31
CA VAL A 24 10.83 -50.55 -1.31
C VAL A 24 9.90 -49.64 -2.12
N ARG A 25 8.74 -50.15 -2.55
CA ARG A 25 7.78 -49.40 -3.35
C ARG A 25 7.11 -48.24 -2.58
N ALA A 26 6.81 -48.44 -1.30
CA ALA A 26 6.26 -47.37 -0.45
C ALA A 26 7.30 -46.27 -0.15
N SER A 27 8.58 -46.63 -0.07
CA SER A 27 9.69 -45.69 0.05
C SER A 27 9.92 -44.88 -1.24
N GLU A 28 9.77 -45.51 -2.41
CA GLU A 28 9.88 -44.86 -3.72
C GLU A 28 8.75 -43.86 -3.95
N GLU A 29 7.50 -44.23 -3.71
CA GLU A 29 6.34 -43.32 -3.84
C GLU A 29 6.42 -42.15 -2.85
N ALA A 30 7.01 -42.34 -1.66
CA ALA A 30 7.24 -41.27 -0.70
C ALA A 30 8.38 -40.32 -1.13
N ALA A 31 9.45 -40.86 -1.71
CA ALA A 31 10.55 -40.07 -2.26
C ALA A 31 10.12 -39.25 -3.49
N GLU A 32 9.30 -39.83 -4.36
CA GLU A 32 8.75 -39.15 -5.54
C GLU A 32 7.82 -38.00 -5.15
N LYS A 33 6.94 -38.19 -4.15
CA LYS A 33 6.11 -37.12 -3.60
C LYS A 33 6.93 -36.00 -2.96
N ALA A 34 7.99 -36.33 -2.23
CA ALA A 34 8.89 -35.33 -1.65
C ALA A 34 9.64 -34.53 -2.73
N SER A 35 10.07 -35.18 -3.81
CA SER A 35 10.70 -34.51 -4.95
C SER A 35 9.73 -33.57 -5.67
N ALA A 36 8.50 -34.04 -5.94
CA ALA A 36 7.48 -33.23 -6.59
C ALA A 36 7.10 -31.99 -5.76
N GLU A 37 7.04 -32.13 -4.43
CA GLU A 37 6.78 -31.00 -3.54
C GLU A 37 7.95 -30.00 -3.53
N ALA A 38 9.19 -30.47 -3.52
CA ALA A 38 10.35 -29.59 -3.58
C ALA A 38 10.41 -28.78 -4.88
N ASP A 39 9.98 -29.35 -6.01
CA ASP A 39 9.90 -28.63 -7.28
C ASP A 39 8.72 -27.67 -7.30
N ALA A 40 7.56 -28.05 -6.75
CA ALA A 40 6.42 -27.15 -6.59
C ALA A 40 6.74 -25.93 -5.71
N GLN A 41 7.53 -26.10 -4.64
CA GLN A 41 7.99 -25.01 -3.78
C GLN A 41 8.92 -24.04 -4.51
N LYS A 42 9.84 -24.54 -5.36
CA LYS A 42 10.71 -23.69 -6.18
C LYS A 42 9.90 -22.90 -7.22
N GLU A 43 8.99 -23.57 -7.91
CA GLU A 43 8.09 -22.95 -8.88
C GLU A 43 7.23 -21.86 -8.23
N PHE A 44 6.70 -22.14 -7.03
CA PHE A 44 5.94 -21.17 -6.25
C PHE A 44 6.74 -19.89 -5.95
N LEU A 45 7.99 -20.03 -5.49
CA LEU A 45 8.85 -18.86 -5.21
C LEU A 45 9.21 -18.09 -6.49
N ALA A 46 9.47 -18.80 -7.58
CA ALA A 46 9.76 -18.16 -8.87
C ALA A 46 8.55 -17.34 -9.37
N ASN A 47 7.35 -17.91 -9.31
CA ASN A 47 6.12 -17.23 -9.70
C ASN A 47 5.83 -16.04 -8.77
N TYR A 48 6.12 -16.16 -7.48
CA TYR A 48 6.00 -15.06 -6.52
C TYR A 48 6.94 -13.89 -6.85
N ASP A 49 8.20 -14.19 -7.13
CA ASP A 49 9.21 -13.20 -7.49
C ASP A 49 8.89 -12.52 -8.84
N GLU A 50 8.41 -13.28 -9.83
CA GLU A 50 7.96 -12.76 -11.13
C GLU A 50 6.74 -11.84 -10.98
N ALA A 51 5.75 -12.24 -10.16
CA ALA A 51 4.58 -11.41 -9.90
C ALA A 51 4.97 -10.05 -9.27
N LEU A 52 5.90 -10.05 -8.30
CA LEU A 52 6.43 -8.80 -7.73
C LEU A 52 7.10 -7.93 -8.79
N GLU A 53 7.95 -8.52 -9.64
CA GLU A 53 8.63 -7.78 -10.71
C GLU A 53 7.65 -7.13 -11.68
N VAL A 54 6.60 -7.86 -12.09
CA VAL A 54 5.54 -7.34 -12.96
C VAL A 54 4.82 -6.17 -12.30
N THR A 55 4.40 -6.30 -11.04
CA THR A 55 3.71 -5.22 -10.31
C THR A 55 4.59 -3.99 -10.15
N VAL A 56 5.88 -4.17 -9.83
CA VAL A 56 6.84 -3.05 -9.71
C VAL A 56 6.98 -2.33 -11.06
N LYS A 57 7.17 -3.07 -12.16
CA LYS A 57 7.26 -2.47 -13.51
C LYS A 57 6.00 -1.72 -13.91
N GLU A 58 4.83 -2.19 -13.48
CA GLU A 58 3.56 -1.51 -13.75
C GLU A 58 3.46 -0.20 -12.95
N LEU A 59 3.82 -0.23 -11.66
CA LEU A 59 3.87 0.97 -10.83
C LEU A 59 4.87 2.00 -11.37
N GLU A 60 6.04 1.58 -11.84
CA GLU A 60 7.07 2.46 -12.42
C GLU A 60 6.58 3.21 -13.67
N LYS A 61 5.60 2.66 -14.40
CA LYS A 61 5.01 3.30 -15.59
C LYS A 61 4.00 4.40 -15.26
N ALA A 62 3.58 4.54 -13.99
CA ALA A 62 2.65 5.60 -13.61
C ALA A 62 3.23 6.97 -13.96
N ASP A 63 2.47 7.75 -14.72
CA ASP A 63 2.92 9.06 -15.20
C ASP A 63 2.82 10.10 -14.08
N THR A 64 3.99 10.53 -13.62
CA THR A 64 4.20 11.51 -12.55
C THR A 64 5.08 12.66 -13.03
N LYS A 65 5.30 12.81 -14.34
CA LYS A 65 6.34 13.68 -14.94
C LYS A 65 6.23 15.17 -14.61
N ASN A 66 5.09 15.63 -14.11
CA ASN A 66 4.86 17.04 -13.76
C ASN A 66 4.64 17.27 -12.26
N ASN A 67 4.86 16.25 -11.42
CA ASN A 67 4.66 16.37 -9.99
C ASN A 67 5.75 15.58 -9.23
N PRO A 68 6.85 16.24 -8.81
CA PRO A 68 7.96 15.59 -8.11
C PRO A 68 7.52 14.95 -6.79
N GLU A 69 6.47 15.48 -6.17
CA GLU A 69 5.92 14.95 -4.93
C GLU A 69 5.18 13.62 -5.18
N LEU A 70 4.44 13.50 -6.30
CA LEU A 70 3.83 12.22 -6.71
C LEU A 70 4.88 11.20 -7.15
N GLU A 71 5.97 11.63 -7.80
CA GLU A 71 7.10 10.75 -8.10
C GLU A 71 7.71 10.17 -6.81
N ALA A 72 7.93 11.01 -5.79
CA ALA A 72 8.44 10.57 -4.51
C ALA A 72 7.49 9.60 -3.80
N GLN A 73 6.17 9.83 -3.88
CA GLN A 73 5.17 8.91 -3.34
C GLN A 73 5.20 7.56 -4.07
N LYS A 74 5.25 7.56 -5.41
CA LYS A 74 5.35 6.34 -6.22
C LYS A 74 6.55 5.51 -5.79
N GLN A 75 7.72 6.15 -5.66
CA GLN A 75 8.94 5.47 -5.24
C GLN A 75 8.83 4.87 -3.84
N LYS A 76 8.27 5.63 -2.87
CA LYS A 76 7.99 5.12 -1.51
C LYS A 76 7.03 3.93 -1.52
N THR A 77 6.00 3.96 -2.36
CA THR A 77 5.04 2.86 -2.51
C THR A 77 5.73 1.61 -3.07
N ILE A 78 6.59 1.76 -4.08
CA ILE A 78 7.38 0.65 -4.65
C ILE A 78 8.32 0.06 -3.59
N GLU A 79 9.01 0.90 -2.82
CA GLU A 79 9.90 0.45 -1.74
C GLU A 79 9.14 -0.31 -0.65
N ALA A 80 7.99 0.21 -0.22
CA ALA A 80 7.13 -0.46 0.75
C ALA A 80 6.61 -1.81 0.23
N LEU A 81 6.20 -1.88 -1.04
CA LEU A 81 5.77 -3.13 -1.68
C LEU A 81 6.90 -4.16 -1.69
N LYS A 82 8.11 -3.76 -2.12
CA LYS A 82 9.29 -4.64 -2.13
C LYS A 82 9.63 -5.14 -0.73
N ALA A 83 9.58 -4.28 0.27
CA ALA A 83 9.85 -4.65 1.66
C ALA A 83 8.83 -5.66 2.22
N ALA A 84 7.53 -5.38 2.05
CA ALA A 84 6.45 -6.27 2.48
C ALA A 84 6.50 -7.63 1.76
N SER A 85 6.83 -7.61 0.47
CA SER A 85 6.99 -8.82 -0.33
C SER A 85 8.20 -9.64 0.12
N ALA A 86 9.33 -9.00 0.40
CA ALA A 86 10.51 -9.68 0.94
C ALA A 86 10.24 -10.35 2.30
N GLU A 87 9.50 -9.68 3.19
CA GLU A 87 9.08 -10.27 4.48
C GLU A 87 8.18 -11.49 4.28
N THR A 88 7.18 -11.39 3.39
CA THR A 88 6.26 -12.49 3.06
C THR A 88 7.02 -13.67 2.47
N ARG A 89 7.93 -13.41 1.51
CA ARG A 89 8.80 -14.41 0.91
C ARG A 89 9.67 -15.11 1.95
N ALA A 90 10.25 -14.36 2.89
CA ALA A 90 11.07 -14.95 3.96
C ALA A 90 10.27 -15.92 4.83
N LYS A 91 9.03 -15.55 5.20
CA LYS A 91 8.10 -16.43 5.95
C LYS A 91 7.77 -17.69 5.16
N ILE A 92 7.55 -17.59 3.85
CA ILE A 92 7.29 -18.75 2.99
C ILE A 92 8.51 -19.67 2.94
N VAL A 93 9.71 -19.13 2.72
CA VAL A 93 10.96 -19.91 2.66
C VAL A 93 11.23 -20.63 3.98
N GLU A 94 11.00 -19.97 5.11
CA GLU A 94 11.10 -20.60 6.43
C GLU A 94 10.02 -21.68 6.62
N GLY A 95 8.78 -21.41 6.20
CA GLY A 95 7.70 -22.39 6.19
C GLY A 95 8.08 -23.65 5.41
N PHE A 96 8.64 -23.52 4.21
CA PHE A 96 9.09 -24.65 3.39
C PHE A 96 10.17 -25.49 4.08
N LYS A 97 11.13 -24.85 4.77
CA LYS A 97 12.13 -25.55 5.59
C LYS A 97 11.49 -26.35 6.73
N ASN A 98 10.32 -25.91 7.21
CA ASN A 98 9.54 -26.55 8.28
C ASN A 98 8.44 -27.50 7.74
N GLY A 99 8.48 -27.87 6.46
CA GLY A 99 7.57 -28.87 5.87
C GLY A 99 6.25 -28.32 5.35
N LEU A 100 6.12 -27.00 5.21
CA LEU A 100 4.96 -26.36 4.60
C LEU A 100 4.93 -26.67 3.09
N THR A 101 3.75 -26.97 2.55
CA THR A 101 3.58 -27.25 1.12
C THR A 101 3.37 -25.99 0.30
N ALA A 102 3.67 -26.00 -1.00
CA ALA A 102 3.42 -24.89 -1.92
C ALA A 102 1.96 -24.40 -1.83
N LYS A 103 0.99 -25.33 -1.74
CA LYS A 103 -0.44 -25.01 -1.53
C LYS A 103 -0.73 -24.31 -0.21
N GLN A 104 0.00 -24.63 0.84
CA GLN A 104 -0.15 -23.94 2.13
C GLN A 104 0.48 -22.55 2.12
N ALA A 105 1.46 -22.30 1.26
CA ALA A 105 2.11 -20.98 1.16
C ALA A 105 1.18 -19.92 0.55
N GLU A 106 0.25 -20.33 -0.31
CA GLU A 106 -0.82 -19.45 -0.81
C GLU A 106 -1.57 -18.76 0.34
N LYS A 107 -1.83 -19.47 1.45
CA LYS A 107 -2.51 -18.89 2.62
C LYS A 107 -1.71 -17.78 3.30
N ILE A 108 -0.37 -17.90 3.32
CA ILE A 108 0.51 -16.86 3.88
C ILE A 108 0.39 -15.58 3.03
N ILE A 109 0.31 -15.75 1.70
CA ILE A 109 0.10 -14.63 0.77
C ILE A 109 -1.29 -14.02 0.98
N ASP A 110 -2.34 -14.83 1.08
CA ASP A 110 -3.71 -14.36 1.29
C ASP A 110 -3.83 -13.54 2.59
N GLU A 111 -3.25 -14.03 3.69
CA GLU A 111 -3.22 -13.34 4.97
C GLU A 111 -2.44 -12.02 4.89
N ALA A 112 -1.26 -12.03 4.24
CA ALA A 112 -0.46 -10.82 4.03
C ALA A 112 -1.21 -9.78 3.19
N ASN A 113 -1.87 -10.20 2.10
CA ASN A 113 -2.66 -9.34 1.23
C ASN A 113 -3.88 -8.76 1.95
N LYS A 114 -4.58 -9.59 2.74
CA LYS A 114 -5.70 -9.13 3.55
C LYS A 114 -5.27 -8.05 4.54
N LYS A 115 -4.19 -8.29 5.27
CA LYS A 115 -3.63 -7.31 6.22
C LYS A 115 -3.21 -6.02 5.52
N ALA A 116 -2.51 -6.12 4.40
CA ALA A 116 -2.09 -4.95 3.62
C ALA A 116 -3.30 -4.13 3.10
N SER A 117 -4.37 -4.81 2.69
CA SER A 117 -5.62 -4.18 2.24
C SER A 117 -6.31 -3.42 3.37
N GLU A 118 -6.41 -4.04 4.56
CA GLU A 118 -6.99 -3.41 5.76
C GLU A 118 -6.19 -2.16 6.18
N GLU A 119 -4.86 -2.26 6.25
CA GLU A 119 -3.99 -1.11 6.58
C GLU A 119 -4.06 0.01 5.53
N ALA A 120 -4.15 -0.34 4.24
CA ALA A 120 -4.29 0.64 3.17
C ALA A 120 -5.64 1.37 3.24
N ALA A 121 -6.73 0.65 3.55
CA ALA A 121 -8.04 1.24 3.75
C ALA A 121 -8.07 2.20 4.94
N GLU A 122 -7.44 1.83 6.06
CA GLU A 122 -7.32 2.69 7.24
C GLU A 122 -6.54 3.98 6.93
N LYS A 123 -5.37 3.86 6.28
CA LYS A 123 -4.58 5.03 5.86
C LYS A 123 -5.33 5.94 4.89
N ALA A 124 -6.05 5.36 3.93
CA ALA A 124 -6.85 6.13 2.99
C ALA A 124 -8.01 6.87 3.69
N SER A 125 -8.66 6.24 4.67
CA SER A 125 -9.70 6.88 5.47
C SER A 125 -9.14 8.03 6.31
N ALA A 126 -8.04 7.80 7.01
CA ALA A 126 -7.39 8.83 7.82
C ALA A 126 -6.93 10.03 6.98
N GLU A 127 -6.37 9.78 5.79
CA GLU A 127 -5.98 10.83 4.86
C GLU A 127 -7.21 11.59 4.32
N ALA A 128 -8.29 10.91 3.98
CA ALA A 128 -9.52 11.56 3.54
C ALA A 128 -10.12 12.47 4.62
N ASP A 129 -10.04 12.07 5.90
CA ASP A 129 -10.49 12.91 7.00
C ASP A 129 -9.53 14.08 7.26
N ALA A 130 -8.22 13.87 7.17
CA ALA A 130 -7.23 14.95 7.24
C ALA A 130 -7.42 15.99 6.11
N GLN A 131 -7.74 15.56 4.90
CA GLN A 131 -8.04 16.46 3.78
C GLN A 131 -9.31 17.30 4.02
N LYS A 132 -10.35 16.71 4.61
CA LYS A 132 -11.57 17.45 4.99
C LYS A 132 -11.29 18.47 6.08
N GLU A 133 -10.56 18.06 7.12
CA GLU A 133 -10.17 18.94 8.23
C GLU A 133 -9.30 20.10 7.74
N PHE A 134 -8.34 19.82 6.85
CA PHE A 134 -7.52 20.85 6.21
C PHE A 134 -8.36 21.90 5.48
N LEU A 135 -9.33 21.49 4.67
CA LEU A 135 -10.20 22.43 3.94
C LEU A 135 -11.10 23.23 4.88
N ALA A 136 -11.62 22.59 5.94
CA ALA A 136 -12.43 23.28 6.94
C ALA A 136 -11.62 24.37 7.66
N ASN A 137 -10.40 24.05 8.10
CA ASN A 137 -9.49 25.00 8.76
C ASN A 137 -9.09 26.14 7.81
N TYR A 138 -8.87 25.82 6.52
CA TYR A 138 -8.59 26.83 5.50
C TYR A 138 -9.77 27.80 5.31
N ASP A 139 -10.99 27.28 5.22
CA ASP A 139 -12.20 28.09 5.08
C ASP A 139 -12.47 28.94 6.34
N GLU A 140 -12.24 28.39 7.54
CA GLU A 140 -12.37 29.11 8.81
C GLU A 140 -11.33 30.25 8.95
N ALA A 141 -10.07 30.01 8.58
CA ALA A 141 -9.02 31.02 8.61
C ALA A 141 -9.34 32.20 7.67
N LEU A 142 -9.90 31.92 6.48
CA LEU A 142 -10.38 32.97 5.57
C LEU A 142 -11.52 33.77 6.21
N GLU A 143 -12.49 33.10 6.82
CA GLU A 143 -13.64 33.76 7.47
C GLU A 143 -13.19 34.69 8.60
N VAL A 144 -12.27 34.25 9.46
CA VAL A 144 -11.69 35.06 10.54
C VAL A 144 -10.98 36.29 9.97
N THR A 145 -10.13 36.11 8.95
CA THR A 145 -9.39 37.21 8.31
C THR A 145 -10.34 38.24 7.69
N VAL A 146 -11.39 37.79 7.01
CA VAL A 146 -12.42 38.66 6.44
C VAL A 146 -13.15 39.44 7.53
N LYS A 147 -13.57 38.78 8.61
CA LYS A 147 -14.23 39.44 9.75
C LYS A 147 -13.34 40.48 10.43
N GLU A 148 -12.03 40.26 10.50
CA GLU A 148 -11.08 41.25 11.01
C GLU A 148 -10.94 42.47 10.10
N LEU A 149 -10.84 42.25 8.78
CA LEU A 149 -10.83 43.34 7.80
C LEU A 149 -12.12 44.16 7.84
N GLU A 150 -13.28 43.52 8.00
CA GLU A 150 -14.59 44.19 8.08
C GLU A 150 -14.72 45.11 9.31
N LYS A 151 -14.00 44.81 10.41
CA LYS A 151 -13.99 45.63 11.64
C LYS A 151 -13.23 46.95 11.50
N ALA A 152 -12.42 47.14 10.45
CA ALA A 152 -11.69 48.38 10.23
C ALA A 152 -12.66 49.57 10.09
N ASP A 153 -12.48 50.60 10.93
CA ASP A 153 -13.34 51.78 10.90
C ASP A 153 -12.97 52.71 9.74
N THR A 154 -13.75 52.60 8.68
CA THR A 154 -13.57 53.35 7.43
C THR A 154 -14.80 54.21 7.10
N LYS A 155 -15.79 54.29 7.99
CA LYS A 155 -17.12 54.88 7.73
C LYS A 155 -17.09 56.35 7.32
N ASN A 156 -16.09 57.10 7.78
CA ASN A 156 -15.97 58.52 7.49
C ASN A 156 -15.11 58.81 6.24
N ASN A 157 -14.63 57.79 5.55
CA ASN A 157 -13.84 57.92 4.33
C ASN A 157 -14.35 56.93 3.26
N PRO A 158 -15.21 57.40 2.32
CA PRO A 158 -15.77 56.55 1.27
C PRO A 158 -14.72 55.85 0.40
N GLU A 159 -13.57 56.49 0.18
CA GLU A 159 -12.48 55.91 -0.61
C GLU A 159 -11.80 54.77 0.14
N LEU A 160 -11.61 54.90 1.46
CA LEU A 160 -11.05 53.86 2.31
C LEU A 160 -12.02 52.68 2.47
N GLU A 161 -13.33 52.94 2.57
CA GLU A 161 -14.37 51.90 2.56
C GLU A 161 -14.36 51.11 1.26
N ALA A 162 -14.27 51.78 0.11
CA ALA A 162 -14.18 51.13 -1.20
C ALA A 162 -12.91 50.29 -1.34
N GLN A 163 -11.77 50.77 -0.84
CA GLN A 163 -10.51 50.00 -0.82
C GLN A 163 -10.62 48.76 0.06
N LYS A 164 -11.20 48.87 1.26
CA LYS A 164 -11.44 47.73 2.15
C LYS A 164 -12.28 46.65 1.47
N GLN A 165 -13.40 47.04 0.86
CA GLN A 165 -14.28 46.10 0.16
C GLN A 165 -13.55 45.41 -1.00
N LYS A 166 -12.80 46.18 -1.80
CA LYS A 166 -11.99 45.63 -2.91
C LYS A 166 -10.92 44.65 -2.42
N THR A 167 -10.27 44.94 -1.28
CA THR A 167 -9.29 44.04 -0.66
C THR A 167 -9.93 42.74 -0.19
N ILE A 168 -11.11 42.82 0.44
CA ILE A 168 -11.87 41.64 0.87
C ILE A 168 -12.27 40.78 -0.33
N GLU A 169 -12.77 41.40 -1.42
CA GLU A 169 -13.13 40.70 -2.65
C GLU A 169 -11.92 40.03 -3.30
N ALA A 170 -10.79 40.72 -3.38
CA ALA A 170 -9.55 40.17 -3.91
C ALA A 170 -9.04 38.98 -3.06
N LEU A 171 -9.10 39.10 -1.73
CA LEU A 171 -8.72 38.02 -0.81
C LEU A 171 -9.61 36.78 -0.99
N LYS A 172 -10.94 36.96 -1.05
CA LYS A 172 -11.90 35.87 -1.29
C LYS A 172 -11.65 35.19 -2.63
N ALA A 173 -11.41 35.96 -3.70
CA ALA A 173 -11.13 35.42 -5.02
C ALA A 173 -9.83 34.61 -5.07
N ALA A 174 -8.73 35.16 -4.53
CA ALA A 174 -7.45 34.47 -4.47
C ALA A 174 -7.52 33.20 -3.61
N SER A 175 -8.23 33.27 -2.47
CA SER A 175 -8.41 32.12 -1.60
C SER A 175 -9.24 31.00 -2.27
N ALA A 176 -10.30 31.35 -3.01
CA ALA A 176 -11.09 30.40 -3.77
C ALA A 176 -10.28 29.70 -4.87
N GLU A 177 -9.40 30.42 -5.57
CA GLU A 177 -8.51 29.84 -6.58
C GLU A 177 -7.52 28.84 -5.94
N THR A 178 -6.89 29.21 -4.84
CA THR A 178 -5.96 28.33 -4.09
C THR A 178 -6.69 27.09 -3.59
N ARG A 179 -7.88 27.25 -3.00
CA ARG A 179 -8.72 26.13 -2.56
C ARG A 179 -9.07 25.19 -3.71
N ALA A 180 -9.40 25.72 -4.88
CA ALA A 180 -9.71 24.90 -6.06
C ALA A 180 -8.51 24.06 -6.49
N LYS A 181 -7.30 24.64 -6.51
CA LYS A 181 -6.05 23.93 -6.80
C LYS A 181 -5.76 22.83 -5.79
N ILE A 182 -6.00 23.08 -4.50
CA ILE A 182 -5.82 22.07 -3.45
C ILE A 182 -6.81 20.92 -3.61
N VAL A 183 -8.09 21.22 -3.86
CA VAL A 183 -9.12 20.19 -4.09
C VAL A 183 -8.80 19.34 -5.32
N GLU A 184 -8.32 19.95 -6.40
CA GLU A 184 -7.82 19.21 -7.57
C GLU A 184 -6.58 18.37 -7.21
N GLY A 185 -5.66 18.93 -6.43
CA GLY A 185 -4.50 18.21 -5.89
C GLY A 185 -4.92 16.96 -5.10
N PHE A 186 -5.88 17.06 -4.19
CA PHE A 186 -6.39 15.93 -3.41
C PHE A 186 -6.96 14.83 -4.29
N LYS A 187 -7.69 15.19 -5.36
CA LYS A 187 -8.18 14.21 -6.36
C LYS A 187 -7.04 13.51 -7.09
N ASN A 188 -5.89 14.17 -7.21
CA ASN A 188 -4.68 13.66 -7.86
C ASN A 188 -3.67 13.03 -6.86
N GLY A 189 -4.07 12.77 -5.61
CA GLY A 189 -3.22 12.09 -4.62
C GLY A 189 -2.35 12.98 -3.75
N LEU A 190 -2.54 14.31 -3.79
CA LEU A 190 -1.94 15.23 -2.82
C LEU A 190 -2.46 14.92 -1.41
N THR A 191 -1.59 14.87 -0.41
CA THR A 191 -1.99 14.71 0.98
C THR A 191 -2.27 16.05 1.66
N ALA A 192 -3.02 16.04 2.76
CA ALA A 192 -3.28 17.21 3.59
C ALA A 192 -1.97 17.88 4.04
N LYS A 193 -0.97 17.08 4.46
CA LYS A 193 0.37 17.59 4.84
C LYS A 193 1.10 18.26 3.68
N GLN A 194 0.93 17.75 2.46
CA GLN A 194 1.55 18.36 1.29
C GLN A 194 0.85 19.66 0.91
N ALA A 195 -0.48 19.73 1.02
CA ALA A 195 -1.22 20.96 0.83
C ALA A 195 -0.83 22.04 1.86
N GLU A 196 -0.65 21.67 3.13
CA GLU A 196 -0.14 22.55 4.18
C GLU A 196 1.22 23.13 3.82
N LYS A 197 2.16 22.27 3.41
CA LYS A 197 3.49 22.71 2.99
C LYS A 197 3.45 23.68 1.79
N ILE A 198 2.57 23.45 0.82
CA ILE A 198 2.38 24.35 -0.33
C ILE A 198 1.91 25.73 0.13
N ILE A 199 0.98 25.80 1.08
CA ILE A 199 0.50 27.06 1.64
C ILE A 199 1.62 27.75 2.43
N ASP A 200 2.34 27.04 3.28
CA ASP A 200 3.42 27.58 4.08
C ASP A 200 4.54 28.18 3.22
N GLU A 201 4.94 27.47 2.16
CA GLU A 201 5.94 27.96 1.21
C GLU A 201 5.47 29.21 0.47
N ALA A 202 4.19 29.25 0.05
CA ALA A 202 3.60 30.42 -0.59
C ALA A 202 3.55 31.63 0.35
N ASN A 203 3.13 31.42 1.60
CA ASN A 203 3.07 32.46 2.63
C ASN A 203 4.46 32.99 2.99
N LYS A 204 5.44 32.11 3.14
CA LYS A 204 6.83 32.48 3.39
C LYS A 204 7.38 33.36 2.27
N LYS A 205 7.17 32.96 1.01
CA LYS A 205 7.61 33.73 -0.15
C LYS A 205 6.93 35.10 -0.22
N ALA A 206 5.62 35.17 0.03
CA ALA A 206 4.89 36.43 0.08
C ALA A 206 5.41 37.36 1.19
N SER A 207 5.77 36.81 2.35
CA SER A 207 6.34 37.58 3.46
C SER A 207 7.74 38.12 3.15
N GLU A 208 8.60 37.32 2.51
CA GLU A 208 9.94 37.73 2.09
C GLU A 208 9.89 38.84 1.03
N GLU A 209 9.04 38.69 0.00
CA GLU A 209 8.85 39.71 -1.04
C GLU A 209 8.28 41.02 -0.48
N ALA A 210 7.41 40.96 0.52
CA ALA A 210 6.89 42.14 1.20
C ALA A 210 7.97 42.86 2.04
N ALA A 211 8.84 42.10 2.71
CA ALA A 211 9.96 42.65 3.48
C ALA A 211 11.01 43.32 2.57
N GLU A 212 11.29 42.74 1.41
CA GLU A 212 12.22 43.31 0.42
C GLU A 212 11.67 44.63 -0.18
N LYS A 213 10.38 44.67 -0.52
CA LYS A 213 9.72 45.91 -0.99
C LYS A 213 9.62 47.00 0.07
N ALA A 214 9.57 46.64 1.35
CA ALA A 214 9.52 47.61 2.44
C ALA A 214 10.92 48.16 2.82
N SER A 215 11.99 47.52 2.34
CA SER A 215 13.38 47.91 2.62
C SER A 215 14.10 48.54 1.40
N ALA A 216 13.43 48.62 0.25
CA ALA A 216 13.88 49.28 -0.98
C ALA A 216 13.26 50.68 -1.15
#